data_AF-A0A699JRE2-F1
#
_entry.id   AF-A0A699JRE2-F1
#
_cell.length_a   1.000
_cell.length_b   1.000
_cell.length_c   1.000
_cell.angle_alpha   90.00
_cell.angle_beta   90.00
_cell.angle_gamma   90.00
#
_symmetry.space_group_name_H-M   'P 1'
#
loop_
_entity.id
_entity.type
_entity.pdbx_description
1 polymer ?
#
loop_
_entity_poly.entity_id
_entity_poly.type
_entity_poly.pdbx_seq_one_letter_code
_entity_poly.pdbx_strand_id
1 'polypeptide(L)' 'MFAVCACARHQVTPKECHLHAVKRIFRYLKSHPKLEIWYPKDSPFDLVAYSDNDYGGATQDKKSTTGGCQFLG' A
#
# COMPACT_ATOMS: atom_id res chain seq x y z
N MET A 1 -1.30 -3.25 7.28
CA MET A 1 -0.58 -2.68 6.13
C MET A 1 0.45 -3.67 5.56
N PHE A 2 0.08 -4.92 5.27
CA PHE A 2 1.05 -5.98 4.89
C PHE A 2 0.82 -6.51 3.47
N ALA A 3 -0.43 -6.83 3.10
CA ALA A 3 -0.73 -7.43 1.80
C ALA A 3 -0.49 -6.49 0.62
N VAL A 4 -0.85 -5.20 0.75
CA VAL A 4 -0.66 -4.19 -0.32
C VAL A 4 0.82 -3.92 -0.54
N CYS A 5 1.59 -3.67 0.53
CA CYS A 5 3.04 -3.46 0.47
C CYS A 5 3.77 -4.69 -0.11
N ALA A 6 3.34 -5.91 0.24
CA ALA A 6 3.90 -7.13 -0.34
C ALA A 6 3.61 -7.27 -1.84
N CYS A 7 2.43 -6.87 -2.32
CA CYS A 7 2.11 -6.86 -3.75
C CYS A 7 2.92 -5.78 -4.49
N ALA A 8 3.08 -4.60 -3.90
CA ALA A 8 3.81 -3.48 -4.49
C ALA A 8 5.28 -3.80 -4.79
N ARG A 9 5.93 -4.66 -4.00
CA ARG A 9 7.32 -5.12 -4.24
C ARG A 9 7.54 -5.75 -5.62
N HIS A 10 6.49 -6.27 -6.23
CA HIS A 10 6.57 -6.93 -7.53
C HIS A 10 6.09 -6.06 -8.68
N GLN A 11 5.90 -4.75 -8.46
CA GLN A 11 5.44 -3.82 -9.50
C GLN A 11 6.44 -3.68 -10.65
N VAL A 12 7.74 -3.79 -10.38
CA VAL A 12 8.81 -3.71 -11.41
C VAL A 12 8.81 -4.95 -12.31
N THR A 13 8.38 -6.11 -11.78
CA THR A 13 8.33 -7.36 -12.56
C THR A 13 7.12 -8.19 -12.12
N PRO A 14 5.91 -7.79 -12.53
CA PRO A 14 4.68 -8.43 -12.09
C PRO A 14 4.49 -9.80 -12.74
N LYS A 15 3.90 -10.73 -12.00
CA LYS A 15 3.50 -12.06 -12.47
C LYS A 15 1.99 -12.22 -12.35
N GLU A 16 1.44 -13.20 -13.07
CA GLU A 16 0.00 -13.50 -13.04
C GLU A 16 -0.52 -13.76 -11.62
N CYS A 17 0.24 -14.48 -10.79
CA CYS A 17 -0.12 -14.71 -9.39
C CYS A 17 -0.23 -13.41 -8.57
N HIS A 18 0.60 -12.40 -8.86
CA HIS A 18 0.53 -11.09 -8.20
C HIS A 18 -0.73 -10.34 -8.63
N LEU A 19 -1.09 -10.41 -9.92
CA LEU A 19 -2.33 -9.82 -10.42
C LEU A 19 -3.56 -10.45 -9.75
N HIS A 20 -3.58 -11.76 -9.57
CA HIS A 20 -4.64 -12.44 -8.82
C HIS A 20 -4.73 -11.96 -7.36
N ALA A 21 -3.59 -11.78 -6.68
CA ALA A 21 -3.56 -11.25 -5.32
C ALA A 21 -4.12 -9.82 -5.27
N VAL A 22 -3.71 -8.93 -6.18
CA VAL A 22 -4.21 -7.56 -6.29
C VAL A 22 -5.72 -7.52 -6.55
N LYS A 23 -6.23 -8.36 -7.47
CA LYS A 23 -7.68 -8.49 -7.73
C LYS A 23 -8.46 -8.92 -6.48
N ARG A 24 -7.90 -9.81 -5.65
CA ARG A 24 -8.52 -10.22 -4.38
C ARG A 24 -8.55 -9.08 -3.37
N ILE A 25 -7.47 -8.29 -3.27
CA ILE A 25 -7.42 -7.10 -2.41
C ILE A 25 -8.51 -6.11 -2.81
N PHE A 26 -8.61 -5.75 -4.08
CA PHE A 26 -9.64 -4.82 -4.55
C PHE A 26 -11.06 -5.35 -4.34
N ARG A 27 -11.29 -6.64 -4.53
CA ARG A 27 -12.59 -7.26 -4.26
C ARG A 27 -12.97 -7.15 -2.78
N TYR A 28 -12.01 -7.38 -1.89
CA TYR A 28 -12.21 -7.25 -0.45
C TYR A 28 -12.51 -5.81 -0.03
N LEU A 29 -11.79 -4.83 -0.59
CA LEU A 29 -12.04 -3.41 -0.32
C LEU A 29 -13.44 -3.00 -0.79
N LYS A 30 -13.80 -3.37 -2.03
CA LYS A 30 -15.13 -3.09 -2.60
C LYS A 30 -16.28 -3.69 -1.78
N SER A 31 -16.09 -4.88 -1.19
CA SER A 31 -17.11 -5.51 -0.36
C SER A 31 -17.19 -4.96 1.07
N HIS A 32 -16.21 -4.15 1.50
CA HIS A 32 -16.14 -3.59 2.84
C HIS A 32 -15.92 -2.07 2.78
N PRO A 33 -16.93 -1.29 2.37
CA PRO A 33 -16.82 0.17 2.24
C PRO A 33 -16.45 0.87 3.56
N LYS A 34 -16.70 0.23 4.71
CA LYS A 34 -16.30 0.73 6.04
C LYS A 34 -14.78 0.69 6.29
N LEU A 35 -14.03 -0.05 5.47
CA LEU A 35 -12.57 -0.12 5.49
C LEU A 35 -11.92 0.80 4.44
N GLU A 36 -12.72 1.53 3.65
CA GLU A 36 -12.19 2.53 2.74
C GLU A 36 -11.77 3.78 3.53
N ILE A 37 -10.52 4.18 3.33
CA ILE A 37 -10.03 5.48 3.76
C ILE A 37 -10.54 6.48 2.73
N TRP A 38 -11.58 7.22 3.08
CA TRP A 38 -12.17 8.23 2.21
C TRP A 38 -11.57 9.60 2.56
N TYR A 39 -10.92 10.24 1.58
CA TYR A 39 -10.46 11.62 1.71
C TYR A 39 -11.48 12.54 1.04
N PRO A 40 -12.28 13.32 1.79
CA PRO A 40 -13.17 14.29 1.19
C PRO A 40 -12.37 15.31 0.39
N LYS A 41 -12.71 15.44 -0.89
CA LYS A 41 -12.03 16.29 -1.87
C LYS A 41 -11.92 17.76 -1.45
N ASP A 42 -12.92 18.24 -0.70
CA ASP A 42 -13.06 19.66 -0.32
C ASP A 42 -12.89 19.88 1.19
N SER A 43 -12.17 18.99 1.88
CA SER A 43 -11.90 19.14 3.30
C SER A 43 -10.62 19.96 3.53
N PRO A 44 -10.61 20.92 4.47
CA PRO A 44 -9.46 21.78 4.74
C PRO A 44 -8.35 21.09 5.56
N PHE A 45 -8.15 19.77 5.39
CA PHE A 45 -7.04 19.07 6.05
C PHE A 45 -5.83 18.98 5.12
N ASP A 46 -4.65 19.09 5.71
CA ASP A 46 -3.40 18.82 5.02
C ASP A 46 -3.07 17.33 5.13
N LEU A 47 -3.00 16.66 3.98
CA LEU A 47 -2.50 15.29 3.90
C LEU A 47 -1.00 15.32 3.68
N VAL A 48 -0.22 15.01 4.73
CA VAL A 48 1.25 14.94 4.64
C VAL A 48 1.67 13.48 4.64
N ALA A 49 2.36 13.04 3.58
CA ALA A 49 2.89 11.69 3.47
C ALA A 49 4.42 11.70 3.54
N TYR A 50 4.97 10.88 4.44
CA TYR A 50 6.40 10.61 4.54
C TYR A 50 6.66 9.21 4.01
N SER A 51 7.70 9.05 3.20
CA SER A 51 8.20 7.74 2.78
C SER A 51 9.66 7.61 3.18
N ASP A 52 10.00 6.48 3.78
CA ASP A 52 11.36 6.07 4.05
C ASP A 52 11.67 4.79 3.28
N ASN A 53 12.96 4.49 3.15
CA ASN A 53 13.38 3.30 2.45
C ASN A 53 14.49 2.61 3.24
N ASP A 54 14.12 1.63 4.06
CA ASP A 54 15.09 0.83 4.81
C ASP A 54 15.47 -0.44 4.04
N TYR A 55 16.77 -0.59 3.78
CA TYR A 55 17.35 -1.76 3.15
C TYR A 55 17.52 -2.93 4.13
N GLY A 56 17.61 -2.67 5.44
CA GLY A 56 17.93 -3.64 6.48
C GLY A 56 16.80 -4.60 6.87
N GLY A 57 15.54 -4.25 6.62
CA GLY A 57 14.38 -5.01 7.10
C GLY A 57 13.88 -6.17 6.23
N ALA A 58 14.38 -6.34 4.99
CA ALA A 58 13.76 -7.25 4.02
C ALA A 58 14.43 -8.64 3.96
N THR A 59 13.81 -9.65 4.57
CA THR A 59 14.33 -11.03 4.66
C THR A 59 14.28 -11.81 3.35
N GLN A 60 13.33 -11.47 2.46
CA GLN A 60 13.01 -12.29 1.29
C GLN A 60 13.83 -11.93 0.04
N ASP A 61 14.07 -10.64 -0.16
CA ASP A 61 14.65 -10.11 -1.39
C ASP A 61 15.79 -9.10 -1.15
N LYS A 62 16.11 -8.77 0.12
CA LYS A 62 17.07 -7.71 0.51
C LYS A 62 16.84 -6.39 -0.24
N LYS A 63 15.60 -6.17 -0.69
CA LYS A 63 15.18 -4.92 -1.30
C LYS A 63 14.59 -4.08 -0.19
N SER A 64 15.20 -2.93 0.03
CA SER A 64 14.53 -1.67 0.37
C SER A 64 13.00 -1.79 0.50
N THR A 65 12.51 -1.87 1.74
CA THR A 65 11.07 -1.82 2.02
C THR A 65 10.71 -0.36 2.15
N THR A 66 9.95 0.17 1.18
CA THR A 66 9.45 1.54 1.29
C THR A 66 8.34 1.57 2.33
N GLY A 67 8.68 2.06 3.52
CA GLY A 67 7.72 2.39 4.54
C GLY A 67 7.07 3.73 4.20
N GLY A 68 5.82 3.89 4.63
CA GLY A 68 5.10 5.14 4.42
C GLY A 68 4.23 5.43 5.62
N CYS A 69 4.26 6.67 6.09
CA CYS A 69 3.33 7.18 7.09
C CYS A 69 2.56 8.35 6.47
N GLN A 70 1.24 8.35 6.65
CA GLN A 70 0.38 9.44 6.23
C GLN A 70 -0.20 10.08 7.50
N PHE A 71 0.02 11.38 7.64
CA PHE A 71 -0.54 12.19 8.69
C PHE A 71 -1.74 12.98 8.14
N LEU A 72 -2.82 12.96 8.92
CA LEU A 72 -4.05 13.71 8.67
C LEU A 72 -4.15 14.77 9.77
N GLY A 73 -3.90 16.04 9.40
CA GLY A 73 -3.91 17.21 10.29
C GLY A 73 -5.25 17.94 10.33
#